data_AF-P85092-F1
#
_entry.id   AF-P85092-F1
#
_cell.length_a   1.000
_cell.length_b   1.000
_cell.length_c   1.000
_cell.angle_alpha   90.00
_cell.angle_beta   90.00
_cell.angle_gamma   90.00
#
_symmetry.space_group_name_H-M   'P 1'
#
loop_
_entity.id
_entity.type
_entity.pdbx_description
1 polymer ?
#
loop_
_entity_poly.entity_id
_entity_poly.type
_entity_poly.pdbx_seq_one_letter_code
_entity_poly.pdbx_strand_id
1 'polypeptide(L)' 'LTCVTSKSIFGITTEDCPDGQNLCFKRRHYVVPKIYDSTRGCAATCPIPENYDSIHCCKTDKCNE' A
#
# COMPACT_ATOMS: atom_id res chain seq x y z
N LEU A 1 -11.51 8.34 2.39
CA LEU A 1 -10.35 7.90 1.61
C LEU A 1 -10.52 6.41 1.37
N THR A 2 -10.54 5.98 0.12
CA THR A 2 -10.62 4.57 -0.25
C THR A 2 -9.26 4.12 -0.78
N CYS A 3 -8.66 3.07 -0.24
CA CYS A 3 -7.35 2.57 -0.67
C CYS A 3 -7.43 1.17 -1.28
N VAL A 4 -6.47 0.82 -2.13
CA VAL A 4 -6.29 -0.56 -2.61
C VAL A 4 -5.68 -1.39 -1.48
N THR A 5 -6.21 -2.59 -1.23
CA THR A 5 -5.66 -3.56 -0.27
C THR A 5 -4.93 -4.70 -0.95
N SER A 6 -5.42 -5.16 -2.11
CA SER A 6 -4.77 -6.20 -2.90
C SER A 6 -4.96 -5.98 -4.39
N LYS A 7 -4.00 -6.49 -5.18
CA LYS A 7 -4.08 -6.53 -6.64
C LYS A 7 -3.71 -7.94 -7.06
N SER A 8 -4.65 -8.65 -7.66
CA SER A 8 -4.49 -10.03 -8.14
C SER A 8 -4.98 -10.15 -9.58
N ILE A 9 -4.84 -11.35 -10.17
CA ILE A 9 -5.38 -11.67 -11.50
C ILE A 9 -6.92 -11.52 -11.51
N PHE A 10 -7.58 -11.70 -10.36
CA PHE A 10 -9.03 -11.59 -10.20
C PHE A 10 -9.52 -10.15 -10.00
N GLY A 11 -8.62 -9.17 -10.00
CA GLY A 11 -8.95 -7.75 -9.86
C GLY A 11 -8.31 -7.11 -8.63
N ILE A 12 -8.86 -5.95 -8.29
CA ILE A 12 -8.37 -5.07 -7.22
C ILE A 12 -9.40 -5.08 -6.10
N THR A 13 -8.95 -5.33 -4.88
CA THR A 13 -9.78 -5.12 -3.69
C THR A 13 -9.48 -3.76 -3.08
N THR A 14 -10.52 -3.11 -2.57
CA THR A 14 -10.41 -1.80 -1.94
C THR A 14 -11.03 -1.83 -0.55
N GLU A 15 -10.56 -0.96 0.32
CA GLU A 15 -11.14 -0.72 1.63
C GLU A 15 -11.40 0.78 1.81
N ASP A 16 -12.45 1.13 2.53
CA ASP A 16 -12.63 2.48 3.04
C ASP A 16 -11.80 2.64 4.32
N CYS A 17 -10.93 3.64 4.35
CA CYS A 17 -10.04 3.85 5.47
C CYS A 17 -10.82 4.25 6.72
N PRO A 18 -10.48 3.68 7.89
CA PRO A 18 -11.07 4.10 9.15
C PRO A 18 -10.66 5.54 9.48
N ASP A 19 -11.46 6.19 10.32
CA ASP A 19 -11.19 7.56 10.76
C ASP A 19 -9.77 7.70 11.33
N GLY A 20 -9.06 8.74 10.88
CA GLY A 20 -7.66 8.99 11.24
C GLY A 20 -6.63 8.34 10.31
N GLN A 21 -7.03 7.42 9.41
CA GLN A 21 -6.13 6.85 8.39
C GLN A 21 -6.28 7.58 7.05
N ASN A 22 -5.66 8.77 6.97
CA ASN A 22 -5.79 9.68 5.83
C ASN A 22 -4.72 9.48 4.73
N LEU A 23 -4.06 8.33 4.71
CA LEU A 23 -3.07 7.96 3.69
C LEU A 23 -3.36 6.56 3.14
N CYS A 24 -3.10 6.38 1.85
CA CYS A 24 -2.88 5.05 1.29
C CYS A 24 -1.38 4.77 1.22
N PHE A 25 -0.96 3.54 1.49
CA PHE A 25 0.42 3.11 1.29
C PHE A 25 0.51 1.91 0.34
N LYS A 26 1.67 1.79 -0.30
CA LYS A 26 2.12 0.63 -1.07
C LYS A 26 3.56 0.34 -0.68
N ARG A 27 3.79 -0.78 -0.02
CA ARG A 27 5.11 -1.30 0.34
C ARG A 27 5.47 -2.42 -0.61
N ARG A 28 6.68 -2.38 -1.16
CA ARG A 28 7.31 -3.49 -1.88
C ARG A 28 8.50 -3.96 -1.07
N HIS A 29 8.41 -5.15 -0.51
CA HIS A 29 9.49 -5.79 0.23
C HIS A 29 10.24 -6.74 -0.70
N TYR A 30 11.49 -6.43 -1.04
CA TYR A 30 12.28 -7.27 -1.95
C TYR A 30 12.85 -8.49 -1.19
N VAL A 31 12.40 -9.68 -1.57
CA VAL A 31 12.86 -10.96 -1.00
C VAL A 31 14.16 -11.40 -1.65
N VAL A 32 14.24 -11.29 -2.98
CA VAL A 32 15.45 -11.48 -3.80
C VAL A 32 15.44 -10.51 -4.98
N PRO A 33 16.56 -10.31 -5.71
CA PRO A 33 16.54 -9.53 -6.93
C PRO A 33 15.43 -10.03 -7.88
N LYS A 34 14.48 -9.12 -8.20
CA LYS A 34 13.26 -9.34 -9.03
C LYS A 34 12.04 -9.97 -8.35
N ILE A 35 12.12 -10.47 -7.12
CA ILE A 35 10.95 -10.98 -6.39
C ILE A 35 10.68 -10.05 -5.20
N TYR A 36 9.46 -9.53 -5.12
CA TYR A 36 9.03 -8.67 -4.04
C TYR A 36 7.60 -8.99 -3.62
N ASP A 37 7.35 -8.90 -2.32
CA ASP A 37 6.01 -8.93 -1.76
C ASP A 37 5.44 -7.51 -1.77
N SER A 38 4.20 -7.38 -2.22
CA SER A 38 3.51 -6.09 -2.23
C SER A 38 2.40 -6.06 -1.20
N THR A 39 2.53 -5.17 -0.21
CA THR A 39 1.45 -4.88 0.74
C THR A 39 0.92 -3.48 0.50
N ARG A 40 -0.40 -3.32 0.67
CA ARG A 40 -1.11 -2.07 0.44
C ARG A 40 -2.21 -1.93 1.49
N GLY A 41 -2.62 -0.70 1.76
CA GLY A 41 -3.76 -0.41 2.60
C GLY A 41 -3.79 1.03 3.06
N CYS A 42 -4.63 1.28 4.05
CA CYS A 42 -4.73 2.56 4.75
C CYS A 42 -3.66 2.72 5.83
N ALA A 43 -3.25 3.96 6.11
CA ALA A 43 -2.35 4.30 7.20
C ALA A 43 -2.62 5.71 7.75
N ALA A 44 -2.36 5.91 9.05
CA ALA A 44 -2.40 7.24 9.67
C ALA A 44 -1.15 8.07 9.33
N THR A 45 0.01 7.41 9.29
CA THR A 45 1.31 7.97 8.91
C THR A 45 1.94 7.08 7.83
N CYS A 46 2.81 7.65 7.00
CA CYS A 46 3.49 6.85 5.98
C CYS A 46 4.44 5.86 6.68
N PRO A 47 4.29 4.53 6.47
CA PRO A 47 5.13 3.57 7.16
C PRO A 47 6.60 3.78 6.82
N ILE A 48 7.47 3.58 7.81
CA ILE A 48 8.92 3.72 7.65
C ILE A 48 9.41 2.52 6.84
N PRO A 49 10.15 2.73 5.73
CA PRO A 49 10.72 1.62 4.98
C PRO A 49 11.82 0.95 5.79
N GLU A 50 11.81 -0.38 5.86
CA GLU A 50 12.90 -1.19 6.41
C GLU A 50 13.89 -1.56 5.29
N ASN A 51 14.96 -2.29 5.64
CA ASN A 51 15.90 -2.79 4.65
C ASN A 51 15.16 -3.56 3.55
N TYR A 52 15.47 -3.25 2.29
CA TYR A 52 14.84 -3.84 1.11
C TYR A 52 13.37 -3.46 0.91
N ASP A 53 12.86 -2.42 1.55
CA ASP A 53 11.55 -1.86 1.22
C ASP A 53 11.63 -0.68 0.26
N SER A 54 10.64 -0.63 -0.62
CA SER A 54 10.22 0.59 -1.29
C SER A 54 8.81 0.93 -0.82
N ILE A 55 8.64 2.08 -0.17
CA ILE A 55 7.34 2.57 0.29
C ILE A 55 6.89 3.75 -0.57
N HIS A 56 5.64 3.73 -0.99
CA HIS A 56 4.95 4.85 -1.61
C HIS A 56 3.71 5.19 -0.81
N CYS A 57 3.50 6.48 -0.52
CA CYS A 57 2.35 6.98 0.22
C CYS A 57 1.71 8.15 -0.52
N CYS A 58 0.38 8.23 -0.46
CA CYS A 58 -0.41 9.21 -1.19
C CYS A 58 -1.75 9.47 -0.48
N LYS A 59 -2.46 10.55 -0.84
CA LYS A 59 -3.62 11.08 -0.08
C LYS A 59 -4.95 11.11 -0.86
N THR A 60 -5.00 10.51 -2.04
CA THR A 60 -6.18 10.52 -2.92
C THR A 60 -6.77 9.11 -3.04
N ASP A 61 -8.04 8.99 -3.40
CA ASP A 61 -8.67 7.67 -3.50
C ASP A 61 -7.96 6.77 -4.52
N LYS A 62 -7.67 5.54 -4.09
CA LYS A 62 -7.02 4.45 -4.86
C LYS A 62 -5.65 4.82 -5.42
N CYS A 63 -4.99 5.82 -4.86
CA CYS A 63 -3.69 6.31 -5.35
C CYS A 63 -2.53 5.31 -5.19
N ASN A 64 -2.72 4.24 -4.40
CA ASN A 64 -1.72 3.21 -4.11
C ASN A 64 -1.84 1.94 -4.98
N GLU A 65 -2.51 2.02 -6.13
CA GLU A 65 -2.59 0.92 -7.11
C GLU A 65 -1.21 0.45 -7.61
#